data_AF-A0A7C7WMF0-F1
#
_entry.id   AF-A0A7C7WMF0-F1
#
_cell.length_a   1.000
_cell.length_b   1.000
_cell.length_c   1.000
_cell.angle_alpha   90.00
_cell.angle_beta   90.00
_cell.angle_gamma   90.00
#
_symmetry.space_group_name_H-M   'P 1'
#
loop_
_entity.id
_entity.type
_entity.pdbx_description
1 polymer ?
#
loop_
_entity_poly.entity_id
_entity_poly.type
_entity_poly.pdbx_seq_one_letter_code
_entity_poly.pdbx_strand_id
1 'polypeptide(L)'
;GLGQTTCLGIGGDPLIGTSFIDALELFEADDETEAVVLIGEIGGTAEEDAAAFIRASVRKPVVGFIAGQTAPPGRRMGHAGAI
;
A
#
# COMPACT_ATOMS: atom_id res chain seq x y z
N GLY A 1 2.04 -10.16 -21.56
CA GLY A 1 1.75 -9.02 -20.67
C GLY A 1 2.91 -8.86 -19.70
N LEU A 2 2.93 -7.82 -18.88
CA LEU A 2 4.02 -7.59 -17.91
C LEU A 2 4.05 -8.63 -16.77
N GLY A 3 2.93 -9.32 -16.51
CA GLY A 3 2.86 -10.36 -15.48
C GLY A 3 2.85 -9.80 -14.06
N GLN A 4 2.85 -10.69 -13.07
CA GLN A 4 3.05 -10.38 -11.65
C GLN A 4 4.10 -11.34 -11.10
N THR A 5 5.10 -10.82 -10.40
CA THR A 5 6.05 -11.64 -9.63
C THR A 5 5.42 -12.10 -8.33
N THR A 6 4.90 -11.15 -7.55
CA THR A 6 4.26 -11.36 -6.25
C THR A 6 3.05 -10.44 -6.09
N CYS A 7 2.00 -10.95 -5.42
CA CYS A 7 0.84 -10.16 -4.99
C CYS A 7 0.63 -10.36 -3.48
N LEU A 8 0.55 -9.27 -2.72
CA LEU A 8 0.36 -9.29 -1.27
C LEU A 8 -0.85 -8.43 -0.88
N GLY A 9 -1.74 -8.98 -0.07
CA GLY A 9 -2.82 -8.23 0.60
C GLY A 9 -2.51 -8.12 2.09
N ILE A 10 -2.34 -6.89 2.60
CA ILE A 10 -1.97 -6.62 4.00
C ILE A 10 -3.16 -6.66 4.98
N GLY A 11 -4.39 -6.66 4.45
CA GLY A 11 -5.62 -6.59 5.23
C GLY A 11 -6.04 -5.14 5.56
N GLY A 12 -7.32 -4.96 5.88
CA GLY A 12 -7.92 -3.65 6.18
C GLY A 12 -8.25 -3.46 7.67
N ASP A 13 -7.67 -4.27 8.54
CA ASP A 13 -7.85 -4.19 9.99
C ASP A 13 -6.91 -3.16 10.61
N PRO A 14 -7.27 -2.50 11.72
CA PRO A 14 -6.42 -1.48 12.35
C PRO A 14 -5.13 -2.06 12.97
N LEU A 15 -5.08 -3.39 13.18
CA LEU A 15 -3.91 -4.11 13.66
C LEU A 15 -3.49 -5.10 12.58
N ILE A 16 -2.59 -4.65 11.71
CA ILE A 16 -2.02 -5.47 10.63
C ILE A 16 -0.72 -6.14 11.08
N GLY A 17 -0.44 -7.31 10.51
CA GLY A 17 0.82 -8.01 10.72
C GLY A 17 1.96 -7.55 9.80
N THR A 18 1.62 -7.08 8.60
CA THR A 18 2.58 -6.61 7.59
C THR A 18 2.13 -5.25 7.09
N SER A 19 2.99 -4.25 7.18
CA SER A 19 2.73 -2.89 6.71
C SER A 19 3.10 -2.70 5.24
N PHE A 20 2.74 -1.55 4.66
CA PHE A 20 3.25 -1.16 3.34
C PHE A 20 4.77 -1.04 3.31
N ILE A 21 5.38 -0.53 4.39
CA ILE A 21 6.84 -0.37 4.46
C ILE A 21 7.52 -1.75 4.42
N ASP A 22 7.04 -2.71 5.22
CA ASP A 22 7.58 -4.07 5.22
C ASP A 22 7.48 -4.70 3.82
N ALA A 23 6.34 -4.53 3.14
CA ALA A 23 6.14 -5.03 1.78
C ALA A 23 7.06 -4.34 0.76
N LEU A 24 7.24 -3.02 0.87
CA LEU A 24 8.11 -2.24 -0.02
C LEU A 24 9.58 -2.61 0.16
N GLU A 25 10.03 -2.91 1.38
CA GLU A 25 11.38 -3.43 1.62
C GLU A 25 11.60 -4.78 0.94
N LEU A 26 10.62 -5.68 1.03
CA LEU A 26 10.68 -6.99 0.37
C LEU A 26 10.69 -6.86 -1.16
N PHE A 27 9.85 -5.99 -1.71
CA PHE A 27 9.79 -5.75 -3.15
C PHE A 27 11.03 -5.02 -3.69
N GLU A 28 11.61 -4.08 -2.94
CA GLU A 28 12.88 -3.44 -3.31
C GLU A 28 14.01 -4.47 -3.35
N ALA A 29 14.03 -5.42 -2.42
CA ALA A 29 15.06 -6.47 -2.34
C ALA A 29 14.91 -7.62 -3.35
N ASP A 30 13.72 -7.80 -3.95
CA ASP A 30 13.45 -8.88 -4.91
C ASP A 30 13.91 -8.54 -6.32
N ASP A 31 15.00 -9.14 -6.81
CA ASP A 31 15.58 -8.88 -8.13
C ASP A 31 14.62 -9.13 -9.31
N GLU A 32 13.59 -9.98 -9.15
CA GLU A 32 12.59 -10.21 -10.20
C GLU A 32 11.54 -9.09 -10.27
N THR A 33 11.36 -8.33 -9.17
CA THR A 33 10.40 -7.22 -9.13
C THR A 33 10.97 -6.00 -9.86
N GLU A 34 10.36 -5.66 -11.00
CA GLU A 34 10.75 -4.51 -11.83
C GLU A 34 10.01 -3.20 -11.48
N ALA A 35 8.80 -3.30 -10.93
CA ALA A 35 7.97 -2.17 -10.53
C ALA A 35 6.92 -2.59 -9.48
N VAL A 36 6.43 -1.64 -8.68
CA VAL A 36 5.43 -1.89 -7.63
C VAL A 36 4.15 -1.11 -7.93
N VAL A 37 3.00 -1.78 -7.76
CA VAL A 37 1.68 -1.13 -7.72
C VAL A 37 1.18 -1.19 -6.27
N LEU A 38 1.05 -0.03 -5.64
CA LEU A 38 0.53 0.12 -4.29
C LEU A 38 -0.94 0.53 -4.36
N ILE A 39 -1.80 -0.28 -3.76
CA ILE A 39 -3.24 -0.02 -3.67
C ILE A 39 -3.58 0.17 -2.19
N GLY A 40 -3.96 1.40 -1.83
CA GLY A 40 -4.37 1.78 -0.47
C GLY A 40 -5.83 2.20 -0.40
N GLU A 41 -6.26 2.61 0.79
CA GLU A 41 -7.62 3.06 1.09
C GLU A 41 -7.55 4.25 2.06
N ILE A 42 -8.55 5.13 2.06
CA ILE A 42 -8.65 6.17 3.09
C ILE A 42 -8.63 5.58 4.51
N GLY A 43 -8.05 6.34 5.45
CA GLY A 43 -8.06 6.03 6.88
C GLY A 43 -6.65 5.76 7.41
N GLY A 44 -6.28 6.42 8.51
CA GLY A 44 -4.92 6.33 9.07
C GLY A 44 -3.89 7.17 8.31
N THR A 45 -2.62 6.77 8.38
CA THR A 45 -1.47 7.46 7.76
C THR A 45 -0.53 6.52 6.99
N ALA A 46 -0.95 5.27 6.78
CA ALA A 46 -0.07 4.22 6.26
C ALA A 46 0.44 4.55 4.84
N GLU A 47 -0.41 5.17 4.03
CA GLU A 47 -0.12 5.63 2.67
C GLU A 47 0.89 6.79 2.67
N GLU A 48 0.73 7.77 3.57
CA GLU A 48 1.68 8.88 3.72
C GLU A 48 3.05 8.41 4.21
N ASP A 49 3.06 7.49 5.19
CA ASP A 49 4.28 6.89 5.71
C ASP A 49 5.00 6.06 4.63
N ALA A 50 4.23 5.30 3.83
CA ALA A 50 4.75 4.59 2.66
C ALA A 50 5.31 5.55 1.61
N ALA A 51 4.63 6.67 1.32
CA ALA A 51 5.11 7.66 0.36
C ALA A 51 6.42 8.33 0.82
N ALA A 52 6.54 8.62 2.12
CA ALA A 52 7.78 9.12 2.71
C ALA A 52 8.93 8.10 2.58
N PHE A 53 8.64 6.82 2.86
CA PHE A 53 9.60 5.73 2.71
C PHE A 53 10.02 5.51 1.25
N ILE A 54 9.07 5.52 0.31
CA ILE A 54 9.35 5.41 -1.13
C ILE A 54 10.33 6.50 -1.56
N ARG A 55 10.07 7.75 -1.16
CA ARG A 55 10.94 8.88 -1.48
C ARG A 55 12.36 8.73 -0.90
N ALA A 56 12.48 8.11 0.27
CA ALA A 56 13.75 7.99 0.98
C ALA A 56 14.59 6.78 0.53
N SER A 57 13.93 5.65 0.21
CA SER A 57 14.59 4.33 0.22
C SER A 57 14.28 3.45 -1.00
N VAL A 58 13.15 3.65 -1.69
CA VAL A 58 12.73 2.76 -2.79
C VAL A 58 13.24 3.33 -4.11
N ARG A 59 13.91 2.50 -4.91
CA ARG A 59 14.47 2.91 -6.22
C ARG A 59 13.62 2.42 -7.38
N LYS A 60 12.92 1.31 -7.18
CA LYS A 60 12.02 0.75 -8.20
C LYS A 60 10.83 1.69 -8.43
N PRO A 61 10.33 1.81 -9.66
CA PRO A 61 9.15 2.61 -9.95
C PRO A 61 7.95 2.13 -9.13
N VAL A 62 7.26 3.07 -8.48
CA VAL A 62 6.04 2.80 -7.72
C VAL A 62 4.88 3.61 -8.29
N VAL A 63 3.76 2.95 -8.55
CA VAL A 63 2.48 3.58 -8.89
C VAL A 63 1.52 3.39 -7.72
N GLY A 64 0.97 4.49 -7.20
CA GLY A 64 0.02 4.46 -6.09
C GLY A 64 -1.41 4.76 -6.53
N PHE A 65 -2.37 4.03 -5.99
CA PHE A 65 -3.80 4.34 -6.08
C PHE A 65 -4.44 4.23 -4.70
N ILE A 66 -5.09 5.31 -4.23
CA ILE A 66 -5.77 5.35 -2.93
C ILE A 66 -7.28 5.40 -3.17
N ALA A 67 -7.99 4.37 -2.71
CA ALA A 67 -9.44 4.26 -2.85
C ALA A 67 -10.18 5.06 -1.77
N GLY A 68 -11.43 5.46 -2.04
CA GLY A 68 -12.31 6.06 -1.03
C GLY A 68 -12.56 7.57 -1.17
N GLN A 69 -12.16 8.21 -2.27
CA GLN A 69 -12.37 9.65 -2.50
C GLN A 69 -13.83 10.11 -2.34
N THR A 70 -14.81 9.25 -2.63
CA THR A 70 -16.26 9.55 -2.52
C THR A 70 -16.90 9.03 -1.23
N ALA A 71 -16.09 8.68 -0.23
CA ALA A 71 -16.58 8.20 1.05
C ALA A 71 -17.43 9.26 1.76
N PRO A 72 -18.65 8.91 2.22
CA PRO A 72 -19.45 9.84 3.00
C PRO A 72 -18.82 10.02 4.40
N PRO A 73 -18.74 11.26 4.92
CA PRO A 73 -18.13 11.53 6.21
C PRO A 73 -18.86 10.78 7.34
N GLY A 74 -18.09 10.24 8.29
CA GLY A 74 -18.62 9.54 9.46
C GLY A 74 -19.21 8.15 9.17
N ARG A 75 -19.02 7.60 7.96
CA ARG A 75 -19.38 6.21 7.64
C ARG A 75 -18.12 5.36 7.54
N ARG A 76 -18.05 4.32 8.37
CA ARG A 76 -17.08 3.23 8.25
C ARG A 76 -17.35 2.45 6.96
N MET A 77 -16.32 2.26 6.13
CA MET A 77 -16.41 1.44 4.92
C MET A 77 -16.33 -0.06 5.26
N GLY A 78 -16.30 -0.92 4.24
CA GLY A 78 -16.30 -2.38 4.42
C GLY A 78 -15.10 -2.89 5.23
N HIS A 79 -13.93 -2.26 5.09
CA HIS A 79 -12.75 -2.56 5.90
C HIS A 79 -12.79 -1.85 7.25
N ALA A 80 -12.28 -2.55 8.27
CA ALA A 80 -12.37 -2.11 9.65
C ALA A 80 -11.63 -0.79 9.93
N GLY A 81 -10.55 -0.50 9.22
CA GLY A 81 -9.74 0.72 9.34
C GLY A 81 -10.18 1.90 8.46
N ALA A 82 -11.13 1.72 7.55
CA ALA A 82 -11.55 2.75 6.60
C ALA A 82 -12.56 3.72 7.23
N ILE A 83 -12.05 4.68 8.01
CA ILE A 83 -12.80 5.71 8.75
C ILE A 83 -12.17 7.08 8.53
#